data_AF-A0A523PXS7-F1
#
_entry.id   AF-A0A523PXS7-F1
#
_cell.length_a   1.000
_cell.length_b   1.000
_cell.length_c   1.000
_cell.angle_alpha   90.00
_cell.angle_beta   90.00
_cell.angle_gamma   90.00
#
_symmetry.space_group_name_H-M   'P 1'
#
loop_
_entity.id
_entity.type
_entity.pdbx_description
1 polymer ?
#
loop_
_entity_poly.entity_id
_entity_poly.type
_entity_poly.pdbx_seq_one_letter_code
_entity_poly.pdbx_strand_id
1 'polypeptide(L)'
;MELLFDIELSKEDNLLKRFEEIHDYIYANDGLSPQQTLEEFVKILFIKIFDENKKLQQFSVASDEWNEIKSGKNVSSFSDRITSLFAQTQNEYQDIFDTDDRIKLSPNALGFTINKLQGISLLGSSQDAKGLAFQKFLSHHEKDGRGQFFTPEPVSFTQTKMLKFFLLNAVCNF
;
A
#
# COMPACT_ATOMS: atom_id res chain seq x y z
N MET A 1 3.19 -28.53 -16.51
CA MET A 1 3.83 -27.77 -15.42
C MET A 1 4.05 -26.30 -15.81
N GLU A 2 3.79 -25.87 -17.06
CA GLU A 2 3.88 -24.46 -17.49
C GLU A 2 2.64 -23.61 -17.11
N LEU A 3 1.44 -24.19 -17.12
CA LEU A 3 0.20 -23.46 -16.82
C LEU A 3 0.12 -22.82 -15.43
N LEU A 4 0.76 -23.39 -14.41
CA LEU A 4 0.72 -22.83 -13.05
C LEU A 4 1.57 -21.56 -12.95
N PHE A 5 2.74 -21.57 -13.62
CA PHE A 5 3.72 -20.49 -13.59
C PHE A 5 3.23 -19.26 -14.39
N ASP A 6 2.59 -19.48 -15.55
CA ASP A 6 1.95 -18.41 -16.34
C ASP A 6 0.75 -17.78 -15.62
N ILE A 7 -0.02 -18.56 -14.86
CA ILE A 7 -1.14 -18.05 -14.05
C ILE A 7 -0.62 -17.21 -12.86
N GLU A 8 0.50 -17.60 -12.24
CA GLU A 8 1.12 -16.82 -11.17
C GLU A 8 1.75 -15.53 -11.70
N LEU A 9 2.52 -15.59 -12.78
CA LEU A 9 3.08 -14.41 -13.46
C LEU A 9 2.00 -13.42 -13.88
N SER A 10 0.90 -13.90 -14.46
CA SER A 10 -0.22 -13.03 -14.84
C SER A 10 -0.94 -12.43 -13.63
N LYS A 11 -0.99 -13.11 -12.48
CA LYS A 11 -1.50 -12.50 -11.22
C LYS A 11 -0.55 -11.45 -10.67
N GLU A 12 0.76 -11.67 -10.74
CA GLU A 12 1.79 -10.70 -10.35
C GLU A 12 1.71 -9.42 -11.19
N ASP A 13 1.69 -9.55 -12.52
CA ASP A 13 1.60 -8.42 -13.43
C ASP A 13 0.30 -7.63 -13.25
N ASN A 14 -0.79 -8.34 -12.93
CA ASN A 14 -2.08 -7.73 -12.60
C ASN A 14 -2.08 -7.00 -11.23
N LEU A 15 -1.24 -7.39 -10.28
CA LEU A 15 -1.07 -6.70 -9.01
C LEU A 15 -0.17 -5.48 -9.16
N LEU A 16 0.96 -5.65 -9.86
CA LEU A 16 1.91 -4.57 -10.15
C LEU A 16 1.20 -3.41 -10.85
N LYS A 17 0.45 -3.70 -11.92
CA LYS A 17 -0.32 -2.68 -12.65
C LYS A 17 -1.33 -1.95 -11.76
N ARG A 18 -1.97 -2.65 -10.82
CA ARG A 18 -2.89 -2.01 -9.87
C ARG A 18 -2.16 -1.11 -8.87
N PHE A 19 -0.97 -1.49 -8.44
CA PHE A 19 -0.15 -0.68 -7.55
C PHE A 19 0.32 0.60 -8.26
N GLU A 20 0.76 0.48 -9.51
CA GLU A 20 1.09 1.62 -10.37
C GLU A 20 -0.12 2.54 -10.58
N GLU A 21 -1.30 2.00 -10.93
CA GLU A 21 -2.52 2.79 -11.08
C GLU A 21 -2.90 3.58 -9.82
N ILE A 22 -2.68 2.99 -8.63
CA ILE A 22 -2.96 3.66 -7.35
C ILE A 22 -1.91 4.74 -7.09
N HIS A 23 -0.62 4.44 -7.30
CA HIS A 23 0.47 5.38 -7.11
C HIS A 23 0.30 6.61 -8.01
N ASP A 24 0.06 6.40 -9.31
CA ASP A 24 -0.17 7.46 -10.28
C ASP A 24 -1.37 8.35 -9.90
N TYR A 25 -2.45 7.72 -9.38
CA TYR A 25 -3.62 8.47 -8.92
C TYR A 25 -3.31 9.36 -7.71
N ILE A 26 -2.60 8.82 -6.71
CA ILE A 26 -2.19 9.60 -5.53
C ILE A 26 -1.25 10.74 -5.96
N TYR A 27 -0.27 10.44 -6.82
CA TYR A 27 0.68 11.42 -7.33
C TYR A 27 -0.02 12.57 -8.08
N ALA A 28 -0.97 12.26 -8.96
CA ALA A 28 -1.72 13.25 -9.72
C ALA A 28 -2.67 14.09 -8.86
N ASN A 29 -3.25 13.51 -7.80
CA ASN A 29 -4.28 14.16 -7.00
C ASN A 29 -3.73 14.97 -5.81
N ASP A 30 -2.68 14.47 -5.15
CA ASP A 30 -2.15 15.08 -3.92
C ASP A 30 -0.88 15.91 -4.14
N GLY A 31 -0.27 15.85 -5.34
CA GLY A 31 0.92 16.63 -5.69
C GLY A 31 2.15 16.32 -4.82
N LEU A 32 2.16 15.14 -4.20
CA LEU A 32 3.26 14.64 -3.38
C LEU A 32 4.46 14.27 -4.27
N SER A 33 5.66 14.29 -3.70
CA SER A 33 6.83 13.73 -4.41
C SER A 33 6.63 12.22 -4.65
N PRO A 34 7.23 11.63 -5.70
CA PRO A 34 7.08 10.20 -5.99
C PRO A 34 7.42 9.30 -4.79
N GLN A 35 8.39 9.71 -3.98
CA GLN A 35 8.82 9.02 -2.77
C GLN A 35 7.78 9.13 -1.64
N GLN A 36 7.20 10.32 -1.42
CA GLN A 36 6.13 10.49 -0.44
C GLN A 36 4.87 9.74 -0.85
N THR A 37 4.51 9.76 -2.13
CA THR A 37 3.40 8.96 -2.67
C THR A 37 3.61 7.48 -2.39
N LEU A 38 4.83 6.98 -2.61
CA LEU A 38 5.18 5.61 -2.31
C LEU A 38 5.02 5.30 -0.82
N GLU A 39 5.57 6.13 0.07
CA GLU A 39 5.46 5.95 1.52
C GLU A 39 4.00 5.91 2.00
N GLU A 40 3.16 6.83 1.51
CA GLU A 40 1.74 6.86 1.83
C GLU A 40 1.00 5.64 1.28
N PHE A 41 1.27 5.24 0.04
CA PHE A 41 0.71 4.02 -0.52
C PHE A 41 1.06 2.78 0.31
N VAL A 42 2.32 2.67 0.75
CA VAL A 42 2.74 1.52 1.55
C VAL A 42 2.10 1.53 2.95
N LYS A 43 1.94 2.69 3.59
CA LYS A 43 1.16 2.80 4.84
C LYS A 43 -0.22 2.16 4.68
N ILE A 44 -0.93 2.47 3.59
CA ILE A 44 -2.26 1.91 3.31
C ILE A 44 -2.22 0.39 3.09
N LEU A 45 -1.19 -0.13 2.42
CA LEU A 45 -0.99 -1.57 2.27
C LEU A 45 -0.83 -2.29 3.61
N PHE A 46 -0.09 -1.72 4.57
CA PHE A 46 0.06 -2.30 5.90
C PHE A 46 -1.26 -2.33 6.66
N ILE A 47 -2.09 -1.28 6.56
CA ILE A 47 -3.43 -1.29 7.16
C ILE A 47 -4.25 -2.45 6.60
N LYS A 48 -4.20 -2.67 5.29
CA LYS A 48 -4.88 -3.79 4.62
C LYS A 48 -4.37 -5.15 5.11
N ILE A 49 -3.06 -5.32 5.23
CA ILE A 49 -2.44 -6.56 5.75
C ILE A 49 -2.89 -6.80 7.20
N PHE A 50 -2.88 -5.77 8.04
CA PHE A 50 -3.35 -5.85 9.42
C PHE A 50 -4.83 -6.27 9.50
N ASP A 51 -5.69 -5.60 8.73
CA ASP A 51 -7.13 -5.88 8.66
C ASP A 51 -7.41 -7.34 8.24
N GLU A 52 -6.70 -7.84 7.22
CA GLU A 52 -6.82 -9.23 6.78
C GLU A 52 -6.28 -10.21 7.83
N ASN A 53 -5.16 -9.89 8.49
CA ASN A 53 -4.53 -10.78 9.47
C ASN A 53 -5.42 -10.95 10.71
N LYS A 54 -6.00 -9.85 11.18
CA LYS A 54 -6.94 -9.85 12.31
C LYS A 54 -8.38 -10.22 11.88
N LYS A 55 -8.63 -10.41 10.58
CA LYS A 55 -9.95 -10.72 9.99
C LYS A 55 -11.05 -9.73 10.39
N LEU A 56 -10.70 -8.44 10.48
CA LEU A 56 -11.60 -7.39 10.97
C LEU A 56 -12.64 -6.94 9.92
N GLN A 57 -12.28 -7.00 8.63
CA GLN A 57 -13.11 -6.55 7.50
C GLN A 57 -13.55 -5.08 7.60
N GLN A 58 -12.76 -4.26 8.28
CA GLN A 58 -12.99 -2.83 8.45
C GLN A 58 -12.29 -2.01 7.34
N PHE A 59 -11.32 -2.59 6.63
CA PHE A 59 -10.70 -2.00 5.44
C PHE A 59 -11.62 -2.16 4.22
N SER A 60 -12.66 -1.34 4.16
CA SER A 60 -13.58 -1.28 3.02
C SER A 60 -14.10 0.14 2.83
N VAL A 61 -14.64 0.42 1.65
CA VAL A 61 -15.37 1.65 1.38
C VAL A 61 -16.68 1.28 0.70
N ALA A 62 -17.81 1.64 1.33
CA ALA A 62 -19.13 1.39 0.76
C ALA A 62 -19.36 2.28 -0.47
N SER A 63 -20.20 1.83 -1.39
CA SER A 63 -20.54 2.59 -2.61
C SER A 63 -21.12 3.97 -2.30
N ASP A 64 -21.94 4.07 -1.24
CA ASP A 64 -22.52 5.33 -0.79
C ASP A 64 -21.45 6.27 -0.21
N GLU A 65 -20.57 5.74 0.65
CA GLU A 65 -19.41 6.48 1.20
C GLU A 65 -18.51 7.00 0.05
N TRP A 66 -18.28 6.19 -0.98
CA TRP A 66 -17.47 6.59 -2.13
C TRP A 66 -18.09 7.71 -2.95
N ASN A 67 -19.41 7.67 -3.16
CA ASN A 67 -20.13 8.73 -3.86
C ASN A 67 -20.09 10.04 -3.08
N GLU A 68 -20.16 9.98 -1.75
CA GLU A 68 -20.05 11.15 -0.88
C GLU A 68 -18.63 11.76 -0.90
N ILE A 69 -17.60 10.92 -0.84
CA ILE A 69 -16.20 11.35 -0.98
C ILE A 69 -15.99 12.05 -2.33
N LYS A 70 -16.46 11.45 -3.43
CA LYS A 70 -16.41 12.07 -4.78
C LYS A 70 -17.19 13.38 -4.88
N SER A 71 -18.27 13.51 -4.12
CA SER A 71 -19.06 14.74 -4.03
C SER A 71 -18.35 15.84 -3.21
N GLY A 72 -17.17 15.57 -2.65
CA GLY A 72 -16.44 16.49 -1.79
C GLY A 72 -17.00 16.58 -0.37
N LYS A 73 -17.89 15.66 0.03
CA LYS A 73 -18.36 15.57 1.41
C LYS A 73 -17.34 14.83 2.26
N ASN A 74 -17.07 15.36 3.45
CA ASN A 74 -16.27 14.65 4.42
C ASN A 74 -17.10 13.53 5.05
N VAL A 75 -16.75 12.29 4.76
CA VAL A 75 -17.34 11.11 5.37
C VAL A 75 -16.54 10.79 6.64
N SER A 76 -16.93 11.39 7.75
CA SER A 76 -16.21 11.24 9.02
C SER A 76 -16.19 9.78 9.50
N SER A 77 -17.27 9.02 9.28
CA SER A 77 -17.33 7.59 9.61
C SER A 77 -16.24 6.76 8.93
N PHE A 78 -15.96 7.05 7.67
CA PHE A 78 -14.90 6.39 6.90
C PHE A 78 -13.52 6.81 7.40
N SER A 79 -13.31 8.12 7.55
CA SER A 79 -12.02 8.67 7.97
C SER A 79 -11.64 8.20 9.39
N ASP A 80 -12.60 8.17 10.31
CA ASP A 80 -12.41 7.70 11.69
C ASP A 80 -12.12 6.19 11.73
N ARG A 81 -12.82 5.39 10.89
CA ARG A 81 -12.58 3.95 10.77
C ARG A 81 -11.16 3.66 10.31
N ILE A 82 -10.71 4.33 9.25
CA ILE A 82 -9.35 4.14 8.71
C ILE A 82 -8.29 4.67 9.67
N THR A 83 -8.52 5.80 10.33
CA THR A 83 -7.60 6.34 11.34
C THR A 83 -7.46 5.40 12.53
N SER A 84 -8.57 4.81 13.00
CA SER A 84 -8.55 3.82 14.08
C SER A 84 -7.80 2.54 13.68
N LEU A 85 -8.01 2.05 12.46
CA LEU A 85 -7.25 0.92 11.93
C LEU A 85 -5.76 1.22 11.78
N PHE A 86 -5.41 2.43 11.34
CA PHE A 86 -4.02 2.85 11.24
C PHE A 86 -3.35 2.90 12.62
N ALA A 87 -4.01 3.45 13.63
CA ALA A 87 -3.50 3.47 15.00
C ALA A 87 -3.27 2.05 15.56
N GLN A 88 -4.16 1.10 15.25
CA GLN A 88 -3.97 -0.31 15.62
C GLN A 88 -2.79 -0.94 14.86
N THR A 89 -2.66 -0.63 13.57
CA THR A 89 -1.56 -1.10 12.71
C THR A 89 -0.21 -0.57 13.22
N GLN A 90 -0.13 0.69 13.63
CA GLN A 90 1.08 1.29 14.22
C GLN A 90 1.47 0.60 15.53
N ASN A 91 0.49 0.24 16.38
CA ASN A 91 0.76 -0.49 17.61
C ASN A 91 1.30 -1.91 17.37
N GLU A 92 0.78 -2.61 16.36
CA GLU A 92 1.26 -3.95 16.00
C GLU A 92 2.65 -3.91 15.35
N TYR A 93 2.89 -2.93 14.47
CA TYR A 93 4.12 -2.80 13.69
C TYR A 93 4.95 -1.58 14.12
N GLN A 94 5.16 -1.43 15.43
CA GLN A 94 5.95 -0.34 16.03
C GLN A 94 7.41 -0.30 15.54
N ASP A 95 7.94 -1.43 15.06
CA ASP A 95 9.28 -1.50 14.47
C ASP A 95 9.34 -0.83 13.08
N ILE A 96 8.20 -0.67 12.42
CA ILE A 96 8.09 -0.15 11.05
C ILE A 96 7.62 1.29 11.04
N PHE A 97 6.60 1.62 11.83
CA PHE A 97 6.00 2.96 11.89
C PHE A 97 6.49 3.74 13.11
N ASP A 98 6.69 5.04 12.93
CA ASP A 98 6.94 5.93 14.05
C ASP A 98 5.61 6.35 14.72
N THR A 99 5.68 6.75 15.99
CA THR A 99 4.48 7.17 16.75
C THR A 99 3.85 8.47 16.25
N ASP A 100 4.61 9.29 15.52
CA ASP A 100 4.10 10.52 14.87
C ASP A 100 3.73 10.31 13.40
N ASP A 101 3.86 9.09 12.86
CA ASP A 101 3.40 8.82 11.52
C ASP A 101 1.88 9.04 11.41
N ARG A 102 1.48 9.70 10.32
CA ARG A 102 0.09 9.94 9.95
C ARG A 102 -0.09 9.69 8.46
N ILE A 103 -1.33 9.41 8.07
CA ILE A 103 -1.74 9.38 6.66
C ILE A 103 -1.89 10.83 6.19
N LYS A 104 -1.12 11.22 5.17
CA LYS A 104 -1.11 12.55 4.57
C LYS A 104 -1.93 12.63 3.28
N LEU A 105 -2.61 11.53 2.93
CA LEU A 105 -3.46 11.45 1.73
C LEU A 105 -4.73 12.29 1.86
N SER A 106 -5.15 12.89 0.76
CA SER A 106 -6.47 13.53 0.68
C SER A 106 -7.60 12.49 0.79
N PRO A 107 -8.81 12.87 1.24
CA PRO A 107 -9.94 11.93 1.33
C PRO A 107 -10.27 11.24 0.00
N ASN A 108 -10.06 11.92 -1.13
CA ASN A 108 -10.27 11.38 -2.47
C ASN A 108 -9.23 10.30 -2.80
N ALA A 109 -7.94 10.61 -2.60
CA ALA A 109 -6.83 9.67 -2.81
C ALA A 109 -6.96 8.45 -1.89
N LEU A 110 -7.27 8.68 -0.62
CA LEU A 110 -7.49 7.64 0.37
C LEU A 110 -8.67 6.72 -0.01
N GLY A 111 -9.81 7.30 -0.35
CA GLY A 111 -11.00 6.56 -0.78
C GLY A 111 -10.76 5.74 -2.05
N PHE A 112 -10.07 6.32 -3.04
CA PHE A 112 -9.72 5.61 -4.28
C PHE A 112 -8.81 4.41 -4.00
N THR A 113 -7.77 4.63 -3.19
CA THR A 113 -6.81 3.60 -2.81
C THR A 113 -7.51 2.44 -2.10
N ILE A 114 -8.36 2.72 -1.11
CA ILE A 114 -9.11 1.70 -0.39
C ILE A 114 -10.10 0.99 -1.31
N ASN A 115 -10.78 1.72 -2.21
CA ASN A 115 -11.72 1.13 -3.17
C ASN A 115 -11.04 0.12 -4.11
N LYS A 116 -9.81 0.42 -4.55
CA LYS A 116 -9.01 -0.48 -5.39
C LYS A 116 -8.45 -1.66 -4.61
N LEU A 117 -7.98 -1.43 -3.39
CA LEU A 117 -7.34 -2.46 -2.55
C LEU A 117 -8.32 -3.39 -1.85
N GLN A 118 -9.55 -2.97 -1.53
CA GLN A 118 -10.52 -3.80 -0.80
C GLN A 118 -10.84 -5.11 -1.53
N GLY A 119 -10.84 -5.11 -2.87
CA GLY A 119 -11.10 -6.29 -3.71
C GLY A 119 -9.89 -7.19 -3.91
N ILE A 120 -8.73 -6.83 -3.37
CA ILE A 120 -7.49 -7.62 -3.44
C ILE A 120 -7.31 -8.29 -2.08
N SER A 121 -7.00 -9.59 -2.08
CA SER A 121 -6.57 -10.27 -0.85
C SER A 121 -5.05 -10.31 -0.78
N LEU A 122 -4.49 -9.53 0.14
CA LEU A 122 -3.04 -9.47 0.41
C LEU A 122 -2.54 -10.61 1.29
N LEU A 123 -3.41 -11.42 1.92
CA LEU A 123 -3.03 -12.67 2.58
C LEU A 123 -3.34 -13.91 1.72
N GLY A 124 -4.37 -13.88 0.89
CA GLY A 124 -4.84 -15.05 0.14
C GLY A 124 -4.09 -15.39 -1.16
N SER A 125 -3.39 -14.45 -1.79
CA SER A 125 -2.46 -14.77 -2.91
C SER A 125 -1.17 -15.46 -2.44
N SER A 126 -0.47 -16.18 -3.31
CA SER A 126 0.80 -16.83 -2.96
C SER A 126 1.77 -15.79 -2.39
N GLN A 127 2.38 -16.10 -1.24
CA GLN A 127 3.28 -15.18 -0.52
C GLN A 127 4.45 -14.76 -1.41
N ASP A 128 4.93 -15.66 -2.26
CA ASP A 128 5.99 -15.40 -3.24
C ASP A 128 5.59 -14.38 -4.30
N ALA A 129 4.39 -14.50 -4.89
CA ALA A 129 3.90 -13.59 -5.91
C ALA A 129 3.73 -12.15 -5.39
N LYS A 130 3.29 -12.00 -4.14
CA LYS A 130 3.16 -10.67 -3.50
C LYS A 130 4.51 -10.07 -3.15
N GLY A 131 5.39 -10.85 -2.52
CA GLY A 131 6.74 -10.42 -2.19
C GLY A 131 7.48 -9.95 -3.45
N LEU A 132 7.38 -10.73 -4.53
CA LEU A 132 8.02 -10.42 -5.80
C LEU A 132 7.39 -9.22 -6.52
N ALA A 133 6.06 -9.13 -6.59
CA ALA A 133 5.39 -7.98 -7.19
C ALA A 133 5.70 -6.67 -6.43
N PHE A 134 5.70 -6.73 -5.10
CA PHE A 134 6.03 -5.59 -4.25
C PHE A 134 7.50 -5.19 -4.37
N GLN A 135 8.41 -6.18 -4.41
CA GLN A 135 9.83 -5.93 -4.64
C GLN A 135 10.09 -5.33 -6.02
N LYS A 136 9.42 -5.81 -7.07
CA LYS A 136 9.48 -5.25 -8.42
C LYS A 136 8.97 -3.81 -8.44
N PHE A 137 7.83 -3.55 -7.79
CA PHE A 137 7.24 -2.21 -7.66
C PHE A 137 8.18 -1.22 -6.95
N LEU A 138 8.72 -1.60 -5.79
CA LEU A 138 9.71 -0.81 -5.06
C LEU A 138 10.96 -0.58 -5.91
N SER A 139 11.48 -1.62 -6.56
CA SER A 139 12.66 -1.53 -7.42
C SER A 139 12.44 -0.64 -8.64
N HIS A 140 11.22 -0.55 -9.16
CA HIS A 140 10.86 0.29 -10.30
C HIS A 140 10.86 1.76 -9.89
N HIS A 141 10.16 2.12 -8.81
CA HIS A 141 10.12 3.49 -8.31
C HIS A 141 11.45 3.96 -7.70
N GLU A 142 12.25 3.05 -7.14
CA GLU A 142 13.62 3.39 -6.73
C GLU A 142 14.53 3.68 -7.94
N LYS A 143 14.29 3.08 -9.11
CA LYS A 143 15.09 3.29 -10.32
C LYS A 143 14.66 4.52 -11.10
N ASP A 144 13.38 4.85 -11.12
CA ASP A 144 12.86 6.06 -11.76
C ASP A 144 13.28 7.35 -11.05
N GLY A 145 13.63 7.28 -9.76
CA GLY A 145 14.34 8.37 -9.06
C GLY A 145 15.80 8.55 -9.48
N ARG A 146 16.39 7.65 -10.29
CA ARG A 146 17.82 7.62 -10.68
C ARG A 146 18.06 8.25 -12.06
N GLY A 147 17.37 9.33 -12.38
CA GLY A 147 17.64 10.19 -13.53
C GLY A 147 18.76 11.21 -13.24
N GLN A 148 20.01 10.85 -13.57
CA GLN A 148 21.12 11.77 -13.91
C GLN A 148 21.60 12.88 -12.95
N PHE A 149 21.21 12.94 -11.68
CA PHE A 149 21.88 13.83 -10.71
C PHE A 149 22.18 13.08 -9.42
N PHE A 150 23.46 12.76 -9.24
CA PHE A 150 24.01 12.28 -7.98
C PHE A 150 23.81 13.34 -6.89
N THR A 151 22.75 13.21 -6.12
CA THR A 151 22.75 13.55 -4.70
C THR A 151 22.01 12.40 -4.02
N PRO A 152 22.68 11.53 -3.26
CA PRO A 152 21.99 10.45 -2.58
C PRO A 152 21.11 11.07 -1.49
N GLU A 153 19.84 11.31 -1.80
CA GLU A 153 18.81 11.41 -0.77
C GLU A 153 18.86 10.08 0.01
N PRO A 154 18.88 10.11 1.36
CA PRO A 154 18.92 8.89 2.14
C PRO A 154 17.68 8.06 1.79
N VAL A 155 17.89 6.79 1.41
CA VAL A 155 16.82 5.79 1.31
C VAL A 155 16.00 5.91 2.59
N SER A 156 14.70 6.26 2.48
CA SER A 156 13.96 6.58 3.70
C SER A 156 13.94 5.36 4.60
N PHE A 157 14.19 5.59 5.88
CA PHE A 157 14.34 4.55 6.89
C PHE A 157 13.13 3.59 6.88
N THR A 158 11.95 4.12 6.59
CA THR A 158 10.69 3.43 6.37
C THR A 158 10.78 2.42 5.21
N GLN A 159 11.31 2.80 4.04
CA GLN A 159 11.49 1.88 2.91
C GLN A 159 12.41 0.70 3.24
N THR A 160 13.51 0.96 3.96
CA THR A 160 14.47 -0.09 4.36
C THR A 160 13.84 -1.06 5.36
N LYS A 161 13.10 -0.56 6.35
CA LYS A 161 12.35 -1.38 7.32
C LYS A 161 11.26 -2.19 6.66
N MET A 162 10.54 -1.61 5.70
CA MET A 162 9.45 -2.29 4.98
C MET A 162 9.96 -3.39 4.06
N LEU A 163 11.05 -3.15 3.33
CA LEU A 163 11.71 -4.20 2.54
C LEU A 163 12.16 -5.35 3.46
N LYS A 164 12.72 -5.02 4.63
CA LYS A 164 13.11 -6.02 5.62
C LYS A 164 11.91 -6.81 6.16
N PHE A 165 10.79 -6.15 6.46
CA PHE A 165 9.57 -6.79 6.94
C PHE A 165 9.01 -7.78 5.90
N PHE A 166 8.90 -7.38 4.63
CA PHE A 166 8.42 -8.27 3.58
C PHE A 166 9.40 -9.42 3.32
N LEU A 167 10.71 -9.18 3.32
CA LEU A 167 11.71 -10.24 3.18
C LEU A 167 11.71 -11.23 4.36
N LEU A 168 11.56 -10.74 5.60
CA LEU A 168 11.45 -11.58 6.79
C LEU A 168 10.15 -12.41 6.80
N ASN A 169 9.02 -11.83 6.40
CA ASN A 169 7.74 -12.55 6.33
C ASN A 169 7.58 -13.43 5.08
N ALA A 170 8.39 -13.22 4.03
CA ALA A 170 8.49 -14.12 2.88
C ALA A 170 9.39 -15.33 3.16
N VAL A 171 10.42 -15.16 4.01
CA VAL A 171 11.39 -16.24 4.33
C VAL A 171 11.01 -17.02 5.60
N CYS A 172 10.21 -16.43 6.50
CA CYS A 172 9.82 -17.06 7.75
C CYS A 172 8.32 -17.32 7.81
N ASN A 173 7.87 -18.38 7.15
CA ASN A 173 6.85 -19.27 7.69
C ASN A 173 7.11 -20.69 7.16
N PHE A 174 7.46 -21.57 8.11
CA PHE A 174 7.76 -23.02 8.06
C PHE A 174 7.53 -23.80 6.76
#